data_AF-A0A3M7L2Y2-F1
#
_entry.id   AF-A0A3M7L2Y2-F1
#
_cell.length_a   1.000
_cell.length_b   1.000
_cell.length_c   1.000
_cell.angle_alpha   90.00
_cell.angle_beta   90.00
_cell.angle_gamma   90.00
#
_symmetry.space_group_name_H-M   'P 1'
#
loop_
_entity.id
_entity.type
_entity.pdbx_description
1 polymer ?
#
loop_
_entity_poly.entity_id
_entity_poly.type
_entity_poly.pdbx_seq_one_letter_code
_entity_poly.pdbx_strand_id
1 'polypeptide(L)'
;MAATVVTQFETGHQDAIHDAAYDYYGKRLATCSSDRGIKVFEIEGEQVTHLADLHGHDGPVWEVAWAHPSFGTLLASASFDGRVAVWGEVSPASWQQVHLSAAHSASVNSVAWAPPERGLMLAAASSDGALSVHSATADGGWAAERLEGAHPPGAAAVSWSPDGLRLVSGGCDGVARVWRRSASTGAWAQEGPALAGHADWVRDVAWAPALGAPAATLATAGQDGRVYVWSEAAPGRWDCALLHDFSPAPVWRLSWAVSGNVLAVTDGTNAVTLWKEALEGQWEKLGGETYA
;
A
#
# COMPACT_ATOMS: atom_id res chain seq x y z
N MET A 1 6.02 -24.35 -6.68
CA MET A 1 5.07 -24.31 -7.82
C MET A 1 5.56 -23.23 -8.75
N ALA A 2 5.76 -23.52 -10.04
CA ALA A 2 6.08 -22.47 -11.00
C ALA A 2 4.83 -21.61 -11.21
N ALA A 3 4.97 -20.28 -11.24
CA ALA A 3 3.82 -19.45 -11.60
C ALA A 3 3.48 -19.74 -13.07
N THR A 4 2.19 -19.76 -13.38
CA THR A 4 1.74 -19.94 -14.76
C THR A 4 1.13 -18.62 -15.18
N VAL A 5 1.64 -18.06 -16.28
CA VAL A 5 1.07 -16.87 -16.90
C VAL A 5 -0.33 -17.25 -17.38
N VAL A 6 -1.35 -16.63 -16.78
CA VAL A 6 -2.75 -16.80 -17.20
C VAL A 6 -3.03 -15.89 -18.39
N THR A 7 -2.60 -14.63 -18.32
CA THR A 7 -2.89 -13.61 -19.34
C THR A 7 -1.74 -12.60 -19.38
N GLN A 8 -1.40 -12.13 -20.58
CA GLN A 8 -0.46 -11.03 -20.81
C GLN A 8 -1.06 -10.08 -21.83
N PHE A 9 -1.04 -8.78 -21.55
CA PHE A 9 -1.58 -7.75 -22.43
C PHE A 9 -0.84 -6.43 -22.26
N GLU A 10 -0.92 -5.57 -23.28
CA GLU A 10 -0.41 -4.20 -23.20
C GLU A 10 -1.47 -3.28 -22.61
N THR A 11 -1.10 -2.52 -21.58
CA THR A 11 -2.02 -1.58 -20.91
C THR A 11 -2.29 -0.32 -21.74
N GLY A 12 -1.47 -0.03 -22.76
CA GLY A 12 -1.59 1.18 -23.57
C GLY A 12 -1.17 2.47 -22.86
N HIS A 13 -0.50 2.37 -21.69
CA HIS A 13 0.17 3.51 -21.07
C HIS A 13 1.32 4.02 -21.95
N GLN A 14 1.58 5.32 -21.89
CA GLN A 14 2.61 5.98 -22.72
C GLN A 14 3.97 6.11 -22.01
N ASP A 15 4.03 5.72 -20.74
CA ASP A 15 5.20 5.82 -19.88
C ASP A 15 5.17 4.71 -18.82
N ALA A 16 6.22 4.61 -18.00
CA ALA A 16 6.39 3.58 -16.99
C ALA A 16 5.17 3.43 -16.07
N ILE A 17 4.75 2.18 -15.85
CA ILE A 17 3.68 1.80 -14.93
C ILE A 17 4.31 1.67 -13.54
N HIS A 18 3.72 2.32 -12.54
CA HIS A 18 4.24 2.31 -11.16
C HIS A 18 3.54 1.29 -10.28
N ASP A 19 2.25 1.08 -10.51
CA ASP A 19 1.45 0.18 -9.70
C ASP A 19 0.27 -0.42 -10.48
N ALA A 20 -0.17 -1.58 -9.99
CA ALA A 20 -1.25 -2.36 -10.55
C ALA A 20 -1.97 -3.11 -9.42
N ALA A 21 -3.27 -2.85 -9.25
CA ALA A 21 -4.06 -3.42 -8.17
C ALA A 21 -5.35 -4.07 -8.71
N TYR A 22 -5.60 -5.31 -8.26
CA TYR A 22 -6.87 -5.98 -8.49
C TYR A 22 -7.96 -5.49 -7.54
N ASP A 23 -9.20 -5.50 -8.00
CA ASP A 23 -10.37 -5.34 -7.14
C ASP A 23 -10.57 -6.56 -6.22
N TYR A 24 -11.49 -6.42 -5.26
CA TYR A 24 -11.76 -7.45 -4.26
C TYR A 24 -12.13 -8.81 -4.87
N TYR A 25 -12.77 -8.82 -6.04
CA TYR A 25 -13.22 -10.04 -6.70
C TYR A 25 -12.21 -10.61 -7.71
N GLY A 26 -11.09 -9.93 -7.94
CA GLY A 26 -10.09 -10.31 -8.93
C GLY A 26 -10.59 -10.23 -10.37
N LYS A 27 -11.63 -9.42 -10.63
CA LYS A 27 -12.24 -9.25 -11.95
C LYS A 27 -11.86 -7.94 -12.62
N ARG A 28 -11.42 -6.96 -11.84
CA ARG A 28 -11.00 -5.66 -12.37
C ARG A 28 -9.57 -5.38 -11.95
N LEU A 29 -8.82 -4.80 -12.87
CA LEU A 29 -7.44 -4.37 -12.65
C LEU A 29 -7.34 -2.88 -12.90
N ALA A 30 -6.82 -2.13 -11.94
CA ALA A 30 -6.41 -0.74 -12.13
C ALA A 30 -4.90 -0.68 -12.32
N THR A 31 -4.44 0.11 -13.28
CA THR A 31 -3.02 0.40 -13.50
C THR A 31 -2.78 1.89 -13.49
N CYS A 32 -1.63 2.34 -12.99
CA CYS A 32 -1.28 3.76 -12.96
C CYS A 32 0.16 4.01 -13.43
N SER A 33 0.40 5.18 -14.01
CA SER A 33 1.64 5.45 -14.76
C SER A 33 2.15 6.89 -14.59
N SER A 34 3.41 7.09 -14.98
CA SER A 34 4.01 8.40 -15.24
C SER A 34 3.25 9.24 -16.26
N ASP A 35 2.43 8.62 -17.13
CA ASP A 35 1.57 9.33 -18.09
C ASP A 35 0.38 10.08 -17.44
N ARG A 36 0.30 10.07 -16.11
CA ARG A 36 -0.71 10.75 -15.27
C ARG A 36 -2.11 10.15 -15.39
N GLY A 37 -2.26 9.05 -16.11
CA GLY A 37 -3.50 8.32 -16.27
C GLY A 37 -3.58 7.14 -15.31
N ILE A 38 -4.81 6.78 -14.97
CA ILE A 38 -5.15 5.48 -14.39
C ILE A 38 -6.04 4.77 -15.40
N LYS A 39 -5.75 3.52 -15.71
CA LYS A 39 -6.56 2.71 -16.61
C LYS A 39 -7.23 1.60 -15.84
N VAL A 40 -8.50 1.35 -16.14
CA VAL A 40 -9.28 0.27 -15.51
C VAL A 40 -9.62 -0.76 -16.57
N PHE A 41 -9.35 -2.02 -16.27
CA PHE A 41 -9.60 -3.17 -17.13
C PHE A 41 -10.52 -4.16 -16.43
N GLU A 42 -11.33 -4.86 -17.21
CA GLU A 42 -12.04 -6.07 -16.80
C GLU A 42 -11.26 -7.28 -17.31
N ILE A 43 -11.10 -8.28 -16.44
CA ILE A 43 -10.34 -9.50 -16.72
C ILE A 43 -11.27 -10.69 -16.48
N GLU A 44 -11.56 -11.42 -17.55
CA GLU A 44 -12.35 -12.66 -17.53
C GLU A 44 -11.52 -13.78 -18.16
N GLY A 45 -10.75 -14.48 -17.32
CA GLY A 45 -9.80 -15.49 -17.79
C GLY A 45 -8.70 -14.86 -18.65
N GLU A 46 -8.60 -15.28 -19.91
CA GLU A 46 -7.63 -14.76 -20.88
C GLU A 46 -8.10 -13.46 -21.56
N GLN A 47 -9.38 -13.09 -21.42
CA GLN A 47 -9.93 -11.91 -22.05
C GLN A 47 -9.73 -10.68 -21.16
N VAL A 48 -9.16 -9.63 -21.76
CA VAL A 48 -8.98 -8.32 -21.11
C VAL A 48 -9.71 -7.25 -21.90
N THR A 49 -10.58 -6.52 -21.21
CA THR A 49 -11.37 -5.42 -21.79
C THR A 49 -11.01 -4.12 -21.09
N HIS A 50 -10.58 -3.12 -21.85
CA HIS A 50 -10.41 -1.76 -21.31
C HIS A 50 -11.79 -1.15 -21.00
N LEU A 51 -11.98 -0.68 -19.77
CA LEU A 51 -13.23 -0.10 -19.31
C LEU A 51 -13.18 1.42 -19.30
N ALA A 52 -12.12 2.01 -18.75
CA ALA A 52 -12.07 3.46 -18.53
C ALA A 52 -10.63 3.99 -18.41
N ASP A 53 -10.48 5.26 -18.80
CA ASP A 53 -9.31 6.08 -18.53
C ASP A 53 -9.69 7.18 -17.52
N LEU A 54 -9.02 7.20 -16.37
CA LEU A 54 -9.23 8.21 -15.34
C LEU A 54 -8.12 9.25 -15.46
N HIS A 55 -8.53 10.48 -15.74
CA HIS A 55 -7.64 11.64 -15.85
C HIS A 55 -8.08 12.72 -14.88
N GLY A 56 -7.12 13.34 -14.20
CA GLY A 56 -7.36 14.41 -13.23
C GLY A 56 -6.13 14.78 -12.41
N HIS A 57 -5.12 13.91 -12.37
CA HIS A 57 -3.82 14.22 -11.78
C HIS A 57 -2.96 15.09 -12.70
N ASP A 58 -2.20 16.00 -12.09
CA ASP A 58 -1.28 16.91 -12.78
C ASP A 58 0.16 16.35 -12.86
N GLY A 59 0.40 15.15 -12.33
CA GLY A 59 1.70 14.47 -12.30
C GLY A 59 1.59 12.93 -12.30
N PRO A 60 2.73 12.22 -12.32
CA PRO A 60 2.79 10.76 -12.22
C PRO A 60 1.96 10.20 -11.07
N VAL A 61 1.21 9.11 -11.34
CA VAL A 61 0.43 8.41 -10.33
C VAL A 61 1.24 7.21 -9.82
N TRP A 62 1.49 7.17 -8.51
CA TRP A 62 2.43 6.23 -7.89
C TRP A 62 1.78 4.95 -7.39
N GLU A 63 0.56 5.03 -6.87
CA GLU A 63 -0.13 3.90 -6.26
C GLU A 63 -1.64 4.03 -6.43
N VAL A 64 -2.30 2.89 -6.58
CA VAL A 64 -3.75 2.78 -6.66
C VAL A 64 -4.26 1.70 -5.70
N ALA A 65 -5.40 1.96 -5.06
CA ALA A 65 -5.98 1.01 -4.11
C ALA A 65 -7.50 0.94 -4.27
N TRP A 66 -8.03 -0.28 -4.36
CA TRP A 66 -9.47 -0.52 -4.42
C TRP A 66 -10.09 -0.51 -3.02
N ALA A 67 -11.23 0.15 -2.87
CA ALA A 67 -11.99 0.09 -1.63
C ALA A 67 -12.76 -1.24 -1.51
N HIS A 68 -13.18 -1.57 -0.30
CA HIS A 68 -14.03 -2.73 -0.07
C HIS A 68 -15.40 -2.56 -0.77
N PRO A 69 -15.94 -3.59 -1.45
CA PRO A 69 -17.14 -3.48 -2.28
C PRO A 69 -18.42 -3.11 -1.50
N SER A 70 -18.41 -3.18 -0.17
CA SER A 70 -19.52 -2.68 0.66
C SER A 70 -19.79 -1.18 0.50
N PHE A 71 -18.81 -0.41 0.01
CA PHE A 71 -18.94 1.02 -0.26
C PHE A 71 -19.18 1.33 -1.75
N GLY A 72 -19.42 0.30 -2.56
CA GLY A 72 -19.49 0.40 -4.02
C GLY A 72 -18.11 0.26 -4.68
N THR A 73 -18.07 0.53 -5.97
CA THR A 73 -16.83 0.50 -6.76
C THR A 73 -16.08 1.82 -6.58
N LEU A 74 -15.10 1.83 -5.68
CA LEU A 74 -14.24 2.99 -5.45
C LEU A 74 -12.76 2.63 -5.65
N LEU A 75 -12.01 3.56 -6.23
CA LEU A 75 -10.57 3.47 -6.44
C LEU A 75 -9.90 4.72 -5.87
N ALA A 76 -8.89 4.56 -5.03
CA ALA A 76 -8.03 5.65 -4.58
C ALA A 76 -6.77 5.73 -5.43
N SER A 77 -6.22 6.94 -5.58
CA SER A 77 -4.93 7.16 -6.23
C SER A 77 -4.07 8.19 -5.50
N ALA A 78 -2.78 7.92 -5.47
CA ALA A 78 -1.73 8.79 -4.95
C ALA A 78 -0.85 9.32 -6.09
N SER A 79 -0.53 10.61 -6.09
CA SER A 79 0.21 11.23 -7.19
C SER A 79 1.32 12.18 -6.74
N PHE A 80 2.28 12.36 -7.63
CA PHE A 80 3.36 13.34 -7.52
C PHE A 80 2.86 14.78 -7.41
N ASP A 81 1.64 15.08 -7.88
CA ASP A 81 1.01 16.40 -7.76
C ASP A 81 0.63 16.78 -6.31
N GLY A 82 0.87 15.89 -5.34
CA GLY A 82 0.58 16.10 -3.93
C GLY A 82 -0.89 15.89 -3.57
N ARG A 83 -1.69 15.31 -4.47
CA ARG A 83 -3.12 15.07 -4.26
C ARG A 83 -3.42 13.58 -4.07
N VAL A 84 -4.44 13.36 -3.25
CA VAL A 84 -5.13 12.07 -3.11
C VAL A 84 -6.48 12.22 -3.81
N ALA A 85 -6.77 11.35 -4.78
CA ALA A 85 -8.08 11.32 -5.45
C ALA A 85 -8.81 10.01 -5.12
N VAL A 86 -10.14 10.09 -5.05
CA VAL A 86 -11.02 8.90 -5.03
C VAL A 86 -11.95 8.98 -6.22
N TRP A 87 -12.01 7.90 -6.97
CA TRP A 87 -12.81 7.71 -8.16
C TRP A 87 -13.93 6.74 -7.83
N GLY A 88 -15.16 7.10 -8.16
CA GLY A 88 -16.33 6.23 -8.01
C GLY A 88 -16.96 5.92 -9.36
N GLU A 89 -17.33 4.66 -9.55
CA GLU A 89 -18.11 4.25 -10.71
C GLU A 89 -19.60 4.58 -10.47
N VAL A 90 -20.15 5.50 -11.26
CA VAL A 90 -21.53 5.98 -11.14
C VAL A 90 -22.50 5.14 -11.98
N SER A 91 -22.02 4.63 -13.12
CA SER A 91 -22.68 3.62 -13.96
C SER A 91 -21.61 2.73 -14.59
N PRO A 92 -21.95 1.57 -15.19
CA PRO A 92 -20.94 0.67 -15.76
C PRO A 92 -19.95 1.41 -16.67
N ALA A 93 -18.66 1.31 -16.36
CA ALA A 93 -17.54 1.99 -17.04
C ALA A 93 -17.58 3.53 -17.05
N SER A 94 -18.47 4.16 -16.26
CA SER A 94 -18.58 5.60 -16.10
C SER A 94 -18.08 6.01 -14.73
N TRP A 95 -16.95 6.69 -14.71
CA TRP A 95 -16.23 7.05 -13.50
C TRP A 95 -16.26 8.56 -13.26
N GLN A 96 -16.32 8.94 -11.99
CA GLN A 96 -16.23 10.32 -11.55
C GLN A 96 -15.29 10.45 -10.36
N GLN A 97 -14.61 11.59 -10.28
CA GLN A 97 -13.83 11.93 -9.10
C GLN A 97 -14.78 12.36 -7.97
N VAL A 98 -14.95 11.51 -6.96
CA VAL A 98 -15.86 11.74 -5.82
C VAL A 98 -15.16 12.44 -4.65
N HIS A 99 -13.83 12.39 -4.60
CA HIS A 99 -13.01 13.11 -3.63
C HIS A 99 -11.70 13.55 -4.25
N LEU A 100 -11.23 14.74 -3.88
CA LEU A 100 -9.90 15.23 -4.20
C LEU A 100 -9.38 16.03 -3.02
N SER A 101 -8.26 15.58 -2.47
CA SER A 101 -7.61 16.26 -1.35
C SER A 101 -6.23 16.75 -1.75
N ALA A 102 -6.00 18.04 -1.54
CA ALA A 102 -4.70 18.69 -1.65
C ALA A 102 -4.15 19.01 -0.24
N ALA A 103 -4.26 18.05 0.68
CA ALA A 103 -3.79 18.20 2.05
C ALA A 103 -2.25 18.21 2.19
N HIS A 104 -1.53 17.78 1.15
CA HIS A 104 -0.08 17.66 1.14
C HIS A 104 0.55 18.71 0.24
N SER A 105 1.75 19.16 0.60
CA SER A 105 2.53 20.14 -0.17
C SER A 105 3.56 19.50 -1.11
N ALA A 106 3.72 18.18 -1.05
CA ALA A 106 4.63 17.40 -1.88
C ALA A 106 3.99 16.08 -2.30
N SER A 107 4.68 15.34 -3.19
CA SER A 107 4.27 14.03 -3.73
C SER A 107 3.63 13.13 -2.67
N VAL A 108 2.45 12.58 -2.97
CA VAL A 108 1.84 11.51 -2.18
C VAL A 108 2.30 10.19 -2.78
N ASN A 109 3.02 9.39 -2.01
CA ASN A 109 3.72 8.21 -2.52
C ASN A 109 2.91 6.93 -2.36
N SER A 110 2.01 6.88 -1.38
CA SER A 110 1.25 5.67 -1.06
C SER A 110 -0.13 5.98 -0.51
N VAL A 111 -1.09 5.09 -0.78
CA VAL A 111 -2.48 5.14 -0.31
C VAL A 111 -2.94 3.75 0.12
N ALA A 112 -3.68 3.66 1.22
CA ALA A 112 -4.22 2.40 1.70
C ALA A 112 -5.61 2.58 2.32
N TRP A 113 -6.57 1.75 1.91
CA TRP A 113 -7.90 1.72 2.52
C TRP A 113 -7.87 0.99 3.87
N ALA A 114 -8.64 1.50 4.83
CA ALA A 114 -8.86 0.83 6.09
C ALA A 114 -9.79 -0.38 5.91
N PRO A 115 -9.76 -1.35 6.86
CA PRO A 115 -10.75 -2.41 6.93
C PRO A 115 -12.19 -1.87 6.97
N PRO A 116 -13.15 -2.51 6.27
CA PRO A 116 -14.50 -1.99 6.10
C PRO A 116 -15.28 -1.82 7.41
N GLU A 117 -14.89 -2.53 8.48
CA GLU A 117 -15.47 -2.41 9.82
C GLU A 117 -15.25 -1.02 10.45
N ARG A 118 -14.30 -0.24 9.92
CA ARG A 118 -14.04 1.15 10.33
C ARG A 118 -14.78 2.18 9.49
N GLY A 119 -15.52 1.74 8.47
CA GLY A 119 -16.13 2.61 7.49
C GLY A 119 -15.18 2.97 6.36
N LEU A 120 -15.59 3.92 5.53
CA LEU A 120 -14.82 4.34 4.36
C LEU A 120 -13.71 5.31 4.78
N MET A 121 -12.53 4.76 5.09
CA MET A 121 -11.34 5.52 5.50
C MET A 121 -10.14 5.17 4.63
N LEU A 122 -9.37 6.18 4.25
CA LEU A 122 -8.19 6.09 3.39
C LEU A 122 -7.01 6.76 4.09
N ALA A 123 -5.88 6.08 4.23
CA ALA A 123 -4.64 6.68 4.66
C ALA A 123 -3.76 7.01 3.46
N ALA A 124 -2.95 8.06 3.57
CA ALA A 124 -1.99 8.46 2.57
C ALA A 124 -0.67 8.90 3.22
N ALA A 125 0.45 8.61 2.54
CA ALA A 125 1.79 9.01 2.94
C ALA A 125 2.40 9.97 1.92
N SER A 126 3.01 11.06 2.38
CA SER A 126 3.60 12.08 1.50
C SER A 126 5.07 12.36 1.82
N SER A 127 5.80 12.74 0.76
CA SER A 127 7.16 13.29 0.83
C SER A 127 7.27 14.59 1.62
N ASP A 128 6.16 15.24 1.98
CA ASP A 128 6.17 16.39 2.91
C ASP A 128 6.42 15.97 4.37
N GLY A 129 6.49 14.66 4.62
CA GLY A 129 6.78 14.06 5.92
C GLY A 129 5.57 13.88 6.83
N ALA A 130 4.37 14.22 6.34
CA ALA A 130 3.12 13.98 7.02
C ALA A 130 2.40 12.74 6.46
N LEU A 131 1.50 12.21 7.26
CA LEU A 131 0.46 11.28 6.80
C LEU A 131 -0.88 12.00 6.79
N SER A 132 -1.84 11.53 6.01
CA SER A 132 -3.22 11.97 6.13
C SER A 132 -4.19 10.80 6.18
N VAL A 133 -5.28 10.96 6.91
CA VAL A 133 -6.39 10.00 6.98
C VAL A 133 -7.65 10.72 6.53
N HIS A 134 -8.21 10.26 5.41
CA HIS A 134 -9.44 10.77 4.80
C HIS A 134 -10.58 9.84 5.20
N SER A 135 -11.63 10.37 5.80
CA SER A 135 -12.80 9.61 6.24
C SER A 135 -14.05 10.17 5.59
N ALA A 136 -14.91 9.31 5.04
CA ALA A 136 -16.21 9.73 4.57
C ALA A 136 -17.09 10.20 5.74
N THR A 137 -17.81 11.30 5.54
CA THR A 137 -18.70 11.88 6.55
C THR A 137 -20.15 11.51 6.29
N ALA A 138 -21.00 11.58 7.32
CA ALA A 138 -22.40 11.13 7.24
C ALA A 138 -23.26 11.95 6.26
N ASP A 139 -22.84 13.17 5.92
CA ASP A 139 -23.44 14.06 4.94
C ASP A 139 -22.96 13.79 3.49
N GLY A 140 -22.16 12.73 3.28
CA GLY A 140 -21.64 12.35 1.96
C GLY A 140 -20.37 13.12 1.54
N GLY A 141 -19.81 13.92 2.45
CA GLY A 141 -18.53 14.58 2.25
C GLY A 141 -17.33 13.74 2.70
N TRP A 142 -16.18 14.39 2.80
CA TRP A 142 -14.93 13.81 3.28
C TRP A 142 -14.25 14.75 4.26
N ALA A 143 -13.73 14.20 5.36
CA ALA A 143 -12.86 14.89 6.29
C ALA A 143 -11.43 14.36 6.15
N ALA A 144 -10.45 15.25 6.19
CA ALA A 144 -9.03 14.89 6.16
C ALA A 144 -8.36 15.29 7.48
N GLU A 145 -7.77 14.32 8.16
CA GLU A 145 -6.95 14.52 9.36
C GLU A 145 -5.47 14.36 8.98
N ARG A 146 -4.63 15.36 9.25
CA ARG A 146 -3.19 15.34 8.93
C ARG A 146 -2.36 15.02 10.17
N LEU A 147 -1.45 14.07 10.05
CA LEU A 147 -0.49 13.68 11.08
C LEU A 147 0.84 14.36 10.76
N GLU A 148 1.05 15.53 11.36
CA GLU A 148 2.27 16.32 11.18
C GLU A 148 3.50 15.65 11.79
N GLY A 149 4.65 15.81 11.15
CA GLY A 149 5.94 15.37 11.69
C GLY A 149 6.09 13.85 11.81
N ALA A 150 5.31 13.09 11.03
CA ALA A 150 5.37 11.64 11.03
C ALA A 150 6.75 11.12 10.63
N HIS A 151 7.33 11.66 9.56
CA HIS A 151 8.68 11.37 9.09
C HIS A 151 9.29 12.64 8.47
N PRO A 152 10.09 13.45 9.21
CA PRO A 152 10.52 14.77 8.74
C PRO A 152 11.19 14.82 7.35
N PRO A 153 11.98 13.83 6.91
CA PRO A 153 12.54 13.81 5.56
C PRO A 153 11.57 13.37 4.45
N GLY A 154 10.39 12.84 4.80
CA GLY A 154 9.39 12.31 3.88
C GLY A 154 8.84 10.96 4.33
N ALA A 155 7.55 10.72 4.10
CA ALA A 155 6.89 9.43 4.28
C ALA A 155 6.72 8.73 2.93
N ALA A 156 7.16 7.47 2.83
CA ALA A 156 7.18 6.72 1.59
C ALA A 156 5.98 5.78 1.46
N ALA A 157 5.57 5.14 2.55
CA ALA A 157 4.56 4.09 2.52
C ALA A 157 3.65 4.12 3.75
N VAL A 158 2.43 3.62 3.60
CA VAL A 158 1.45 3.46 4.68
C VAL A 158 0.65 2.19 4.51
N SER A 159 0.37 1.51 5.63
CA SER A 159 -0.48 0.31 5.63
C SER A 159 -1.34 0.24 6.88
N TRP A 160 -2.55 -0.29 6.75
CA TRP A 160 -3.49 -0.45 7.86
C TRP A 160 -3.28 -1.78 8.58
N SER A 161 -3.43 -1.74 9.88
CA SER A 161 -3.63 -2.96 10.67
C SER A 161 -4.97 -3.64 10.33
N PRO A 162 -5.07 -4.97 10.44
CA PRO A 162 -6.29 -5.72 10.17
C PRO A 162 -7.49 -5.33 11.04
N ASP A 163 -7.26 -4.78 12.23
CA ASP A 163 -8.32 -4.28 13.12
C ASP A 163 -8.73 -2.83 12.79
N GLY A 164 -7.99 -2.16 11.90
CA GLY A 164 -8.19 -0.78 11.47
C GLY A 164 -7.98 0.28 12.56
N LEU A 165 -7.41 -0.09 13.71
CA LEU A 165 -7.13 0.83 14.82
C LEU A 165 -5.72 1.41 14.76
N ARG A 166 -4.84 0.76 14.00
CA ARG A 166 -3.44 1.15 13.83
C ARG A 166 -3.08 1.34 12.37
N LEU A 167 -2.11 2.22 12.16
CA LEU A 167 -1.41 2.45 10.91
C LEU A 167 0.06 2.15 11.11
N VAL A 168 0.72 1.59 10.10
CA VAL A 168 2.19 1.59 10.01
C VAL A 168 2.59 2.52 8.88
N SER A 169 3.64 3.31 9.10
CA SER A 169 4.24 4.15 8.06
C SER A 169 5.73 3.89 7.97
N GLY A 170 6.27 3.95 6.75
CA GLY A 170 7.71 3.93 6.47
C GLY A 170 8.19 5.28 5.97
N GLY A 171 9.35 5.73 6.43
CA GLY A 171 9.90 7.04 6.06
C GLY A 171 11.29 7.00 5.45
N CYS A 172 11.63 8.13 4.84
CA CYS A 172 12.98 8.44 4.35
C CYS A 172 13.98 8.72 5.50
N ASP A 173 13.53 8.68 6.76
CA ASP A 173 14.37 8.68 7.97
C ASP A 173 14.89 7.28 8.34
N GLY A 174 14.59 6.25 7.54
CA GLY A 174 15.08 4.89 7.72
C GLY A 174 14.40 4.12 8.85
N VAL A 175 13.25 4.62 9.33
CA VAL A 175 12.45 3.95 10.36
C VAL A 175 11.02 3.74 9.90
N ALA A 176 10.39 2.71 10.43
CA ALA A 176 8.94 2.57 10.39
C ALA A 176 8.32 2.99 11.74
N ARG A 177 7.10 3.52 11.73
CA ARG A 177 6.38 3.95 12.93
C ARG A 177 4.98 3.37 12.93
N VAL A 178 4.53 2.92 14.11
CA VAL A 178 3.15 2.48 14.31
C VAL A 178 2.38 3.62 14.96
N TRP A 179 1.22 3.94 14.42
CA TRP A 179 0.31 4.96 14.90
C TRP A 179 -0.96 4.30 15.39
N ARG A 180 -1.44 4.69 16.56
CA ARG A 180 -2.73 4.26 17.09
C ARG A 180 -3.63 5.48 17.23
N ARG A 181 -4.89 5.32 16.84
CA ARG A 181 -5.92 6.33 17.10
C ARG A 181 -6.35 6.25 18.56
N SER A 182 -6.24 7.34 19.29
CA SER A 182 -6.70 7.44 20.67
C SER A 182 -8.22 7.39 20.75
N ALA A 183 -8.78 6.49 21.54
CA ALA A 183 -10.22 6.36 21.73
C ALA A 183 -10.85 7.57 22.47
N SER A 184 -10.07 8.29 23.28
CA SER A 184 -10.56 9.41 24.09
C SER A 184 -10.49 10.76 23.35
N THR A 185 -9.43 10.98 22.57
CA THR A 185 -9.19 12.26 21.88
C THR A 185 -9.49 12.19 20.38
N GLY A 186 -9.62 10.99 19.82
CA GLY A 186 -9.78 10.77 18.37
C GLY A 186 -8.51 11.04 17.55
N ALA A 187 -7.45 11.54 18.18
CA ALA A 187 -6.19 11.90 17.52
C ALA A 187 -5.26 10.69 17.37
N TRP A 188 -4.47 10.72 16.32
CA TRP A 188 -3.40 9.74 16.09
C TRP A 188 -2.15 10.07 16.91
N ALA A 189 -1.59 9.05 17.55
CA ALA A 189 -0.32 9.15 18.27
C ALA A 189 0.55 7.94 17.94
N GLN A 190 1.86 8.13 18.00
CA GLN A 190 2.81 7.05 17.84
C GLN A 190 2.66 6.04 19.00
N GLU A 191 2.53 4.77 18.66
CA GLU A 191 2.51 3.66 19.61
C GLU A 191 3.91 3.06 19.73
N GLY A 192 4.53 3.22 20.90
CA GLY A 192 5.83 2.63 21.19
C GLY A 192 7.01 3.31 20.47
N PRO A 193 8.22 2.71 20.56
CA PRO A 193 9.40 3.22 19.87
C PRO A 193 9.29 3.06 18.35
N ALA A 194 10.05 3.88 17.62
CA ALA A 194 10.18 3.68 16.17
C ALA A 194 10.86 2.34 15.88
N LEU A 195 10.40 1.67 14.82
CA LEU A 195 10.95 0.43 14.31
C LEU A 195 12.22 0.75 13.51
N ALA A 196 13.33 0.88 14.24
CA ALA A 196 14.64 1.19 13.68
C ALA A 196 15.38 -0.10 13.32
N GLY A 197 15.66 -0.29 12.04
CA GLY A 197 16.37 -1.46 11.52
C GLY A 197 17.01 -1.24 10.15
N HIS A 198 16.46 -0.34 9.33
CA HIS A 198 17.03 0.01 8.05
C HIS A 198 18.15 1.04 8.17
N ALA A 199 19.14 0.93 7.28
CA ALA A 199 20.26 1.87 7.19
C ALA A 199 20.00 3.02 6.20
N ASP A 200 18.92 2.93 5.43
CA ASP A 200 18.50 3.89 4.41
C ASP A 200 16.96 3.93 4.33
N TRP A 201 16.39 4.66 3.37
CA TRP A 201 14.94 4.90 3.25
C TRP A 201 14.11 3.61 3.31
N VAL A 202 13.05 3.62 4.11
CA VAL A 202 12.04 2.56 4.08
C VAL A 202 11.14 2.82 2.87
N ARG A 203 11.16 1.93 1.89
CA ARG A 203 10.43 2.05 0.63
C ARG A 203 8.99 1.59 0.74
N ASP A 204 8.76 0.49 1.46
CA ASP A 204 7.41 -0.06 1.62
C ASP A 204 7.21 -0.68 3.01
N VAL A 205 5.95 -0.68 3.44
CA VAL A 205 5.51 -1.27 4.70
C VAL A 205 4.21 -2.02 4.46
N ALA A 206 4.13 -3.25 4.94
CA ALA A 206 2.93 -4.08 4.76
C ALA A 206 2.55 -4.76 6.08
N TRP A 207 1.33 -4.50 6.55
CA TRP A 207 0.77 -5.22 7.69
C TRP A 207 0.21 -6.57 7.24
N ALA A 208 0.60 -7.65 7.92
CA ALA A 208 0.08 -8.98 7.61
C ALA A 208 -1.40 -9.11 8.01
N PRO A 209 -2.27 -9.70 7.17
CA PRO A 209 -3.64 -9.98 7.56
C PRO A 209 -3.69 -10.95 8.74
N ALA A 210 -4.47 -10.63 9.78
CA ALA A 210 -4.49 -11.35 11.06
C ALA A 210 -5.38 -12.62 11.04
N LEU A 211 -5.41 -13.36 9.93
CA LEU A 211 -6.22 -14.58 9.81
C LEU A 211 -5.57 -15.73 10.60
N GLY A 212 -5.85 -15.78 11.90
CA GLY A 212 -5.50 -16.90 12.79
C GLY A 212 -4.09 -16.84 13.38
N ALA A 213 -3.32 -15.77 13.14
CA ALA A 213 -2.01 -15.57 13.77
C ALA A 213 -2.18 -15.07 15.23
N PRO A 214 -1.38 -15.58 16.18
CA PRO A 214 -1.46 -15.17 17.59
C PRO A 214 -0.90 -13.76 17.84
N ALA A 215 -0.06 -13.23 16.93
CA ALA A 215 0.60 -11.94 17.06
C ALA A 215 0.47 -11.13 15.76
N ALA A 216 0.39 -9.80 15.89
CA ALA A 216 0.44 -8.91 14.75
C ALA A 216 1.84 -8.98 14.10
N THR A 217 1.86 -9.01 12.77
CA THR A 217 3.11 -9.10 12.00
C THR A 217 3.17 -7.98 10.96
N LEU A 218 4.34 -7.37 10.79
CA LEU A 218 4.63 -6.34 9.80
C LEU A 218 5.81 -6.78 8.95
N ALA A 219 5.87 -6.34 7.70
CA ALA A 219 7.08 -6.39 6.90
C ALA A 219 7.48 -4.97 6.48
N THR A 220 8.78 -4.69 6.49
CA THR A 220 9.35 -3.42 6.03
C THR A 220 10.46 -3.68 5.02
N ALA A 221 10.48 -2.93 3.93
CA ALA A 221 11.46 -3.02 2.86
C ALA A 221 12.22 -1.70 2.73
N GLY A 222 13.52 -1.78 2.50
CA GLY A 222 14.39 -0.61 2.44
C GLY A 222 15.15 -0.46 1.13
N GLN A 223 15.61 0.77 0.91
CA GLN A 223 16.60 1.13 -0.09
C GLN A 223 17.95 0.43 0.16
N ASP A 224 18.21 0.04 1.41
CA ASP A 224 19.37 -0.75 1.82
C ASP A 224 19.34 -2.21 1.34
N GLY A 225 18.27 -2.61 0.65
CA GLY A 225 18.07 -3.96 0.12
C GLY A 225 17.62 -4.97 1.16
N ARG A 226 17.32 -4.54 2.40
CA ARG A 226 16.91 -5.46 3.46
C ARG A 226 15.41 -5.51 3.57
N VAL A 227 14.92 -6.69 3.95
CA VAL A 227 13.53 -6.89 4.36
C VAL A 227 13.52 -7.38 5.79
N TYR A 228 12.83 -6.66 6.67
CA TYR A 228 12.62 -7.07 8.05
C TYR A 228 11.17 -7.49 8.26
N VAL A 229 10.97 -8.50 9.08
CA VAL A 229 9.67 -8.89 9.62
C VAL A 229 9.64 -8.52 11.09
N TRP A 230 8.58 -7.85 11.51
CA TRP A 230 8.37 -7.41 12.87
C TRP A 230 7.19 -8.14 13.46
N SER A 231 7.38 -8.79 14.60
CA SER A 231 6.32 -9.52 15.31
C SER A 231 6.03 -8.83 16.64
N GLU A 232 4.75 -8.59 16.93
CA GLU A 232 4.33 -7.94 18.16
C GLU A 232 4.42 -8.90 19.34
N ALA A 233 5.45 -8.74 20.17
CA ALA A 233 5.68 -9.56 21.36
C ALA A 233 4.84 -9.09 22.57
N ALA A 234 4.51 -7.80 22.60
CA ALA A 234 3.59 -7.17 23.55
C ALA A 234 3.02 -5.88 22.92
N PRO A 235 1.92 -5.31 23.42
CA PRO A 235 1.35 -4.08 22.86
C PRO A 235 2.40 -2.97 22.71
N GLY A 236 2.69 -2.58 21.47
CA GLY A 236 3.69 -1.55 21.14
C GLY A 236 5.16 -1.98 21.27
N ARG A 237 5.44 -3.25 21.54
CA ARG A 237 6.79 -3.83 21.54
C ARG A 237 6.91 -4.86 20.42
N TRP A 238 7.82 -4.57 19.51
CA TRP A 238 8.03 -5.33 18.29
C TRP A 238 9.41 -5.98 18.30
N ASP A 239 9.46 -7.29 18.07
CA ASP A 239 10.69 -8.02 17.84
C ASP A 239 11.00 -7.98 16.33
N CYS A 240 12.27 -7.75 16.00
CA CYS A 240 12.72 -7.61 14.61
C CYS A 240 13.51 -8.84 14.17
N ALA A 241 13.14 -9.41 13.02
CA ALA A 241 13.87 -10.46 12.35
C ALA A 241 14.23 -10.03 10.92
N LEU A 242 15.50 -10.22 10.53
CA LEU A 242 15.89 -10.06 9.13
C LEU A 242 15.35 -11.25 8.34
N LEU A 243 14.48 -10.98 7.36
CA LEU A 243 13.97 -11.99 6.45
C LEU A 243 15.02 -12.35 5.41
N HIS A 244 15.54 -11.34 4.70
CA HIS A 244 16.60 -11.52 3.71
C HIS A 244 17.30 -10.20 3.40
N ASP A 245 18.54 -10.31 2.88
CA ASP A 245 19.35 -9.19 2.41
C ASP A 245 19.52 -9.34 0.88
N PHE A 246 18.88 -8.46 0.12
CA PHE A 246 18.90 -8.37 -1.35
C PHE A 246 19.97 -7.39 -1.85
N SER A 247 20.85 -6.89 -0.97
CA SER A 247 21.88 -5.94 -1.37
C SER A 247 22.76 -6.50 -2.50
N PRO A 248 23.17 -5.66 -3.47
CA PRO A 248 23.03 -4.19 -3.48
C PRO A 248 21.70 -3.67 -4.08
N ALA A 249 20.75 -4.53 -4.43
CA ALA A 249 19.48 -4.08 -5.04
C ALA A 249 18.51 -3.55 -3.97
N PRO A 250 17.84 -2.40 -4.21
CA PRO A 250 16.79 -1.93 -3.31
C PRO A 250 15.57 -2.85 -3.37
N VAL A 251 14.76 -2.86 -2.32
CA VAL A 251 13.47 -3.55 -2.33
C VAL A 251 12.36 -2.51 -2.44
N TRP A 252 11.48 -2.66 -3.43
CA TRP A 252 10.49 -1.65 -3.80
C TRP A 252 9.13 -1.86 -3.17
N ARG A 253 8.59 -3.09 -3.22
CA ARG A 253 7.25 -3.40 -2.72
C ARG A 253 7.20 -4.70 -1.94
N LEU A 254 6.27 -4.74 -0.99
CA LEU A 254 5.94 -5.87 -0.15
C LEU A 254 4.43 -6.13 -0.22
N SER A 255 4.04 -7.38 -0.41
CA SER A 255 2.63 -7.75 -0.39
C SER A 255 2.41 -9.07 0.33
N TRP A 256 1.56 -9.05 1.34
CA TRP A 256 1.15 -10.27 2.03
C TRP A 256 0.04 -10.97 1.26
N ALA A 257 0.15 -12.30 1.15
CA ALA A 257 -0.98 -13.11 0.74
C ALA A 257 -2.13 -12.95 1.75
N VAL A 258 -3.37 -13.09 1.27
CA VAL A 258 -4.58 -12.97 2.11
C VAL A 258 -4.56 -13.92 3.30
N SER A 259 -3.94 -15.10 3.16
CA SER A 259 -3.75 -16.07 4.25
C SER A 259 -2.74 -15.64 5.31
N GLY A 260 -1.99 -14.55 5.11
CA GLY A 260 -1.03 -13.99 6.05
C GLY A 260 0.28 -14.77 6.22
N ASN A 261 0.47 -15.84 5.45
CA ASN A 261 1.59 -16.78 5.61
C ASN A 261 2.65 -16.70 4.50
N VAL A 262 2.38 -15.96 3.43
CA VAL A 262 3.31 -15.79 2.31
C VAL A 262 3.50 -14.30 2.07
N LEU A 263 4.75 -13.89 1.90
CA LEU A 263 5.15 -12.53 1.55
C LEU A 263 5.74 -12.53 0.13
N ALA A 264 5.20 -11.70 -0.73
CA ALA A 264 5.81 -11.36 -2.01
C ALA A 264 6.71 -10.12 -1.84
N VAL A 265 7.91 -10.22 -2.39
CA VAL A 265 8.94 -9.17 -2.32
C VAL A 265 9.39 -8.83 -3.73
N THR A 266 9.30 -7.56 -4.11
CA THR A 266 9.81 -7.07 -5.40
C THR A 266 11.09 -6.29 -5.20
N ASP A 267 12.16 -6.70 -5.87
CA ASP A 267 13.47 -6.06 -5.78
C ASP A 267 13.80 -5.20 -7.02
N GLY A 268 14.87 -4.43 -6.92
CA GLY A 268 15.38 -3.58 -7.99
C GLY A 268 16.08 -4.32 -9.13
N THR A 269 16.09 -5.67 -9.10
CA THR A 269 16.54 -6.50 -10.22
C THR A 269 15.39 -6.95 -11.12
N ASN A 270 14.19 -6.37 -10.93
CA ASN A 270 12.94 -6.76 -11.57
C ASN A 270 12.52 -8.20 -11.23
N ALA A 271 12.97 -8.72 -10.08
CA ALA A 271 12.57 -10.03 -9.60
C ALA A 271 11.48 -9.92 -8.54
N VAL A 272 10.52 -10.84 -8.61
CA VAL A 272 9.52 -11.07 -7.57
C VAL A 272 9.86 -12.38 -6.89
N THR A 273 10.05 -12.35 -5.57
CA THR A 273 10.35 -13.54 -4.77
C THR A 273 9.26 -13.78 -3.74
N LEU A 274 8.92 -15.04 -3.52
CA LEU A 274 7.88 -15.47 -2.57
C LEU A 274 8.53 -16.12 -1.36
N TRP A 275 8.14 -15.71 -0.17
CA TRP A 275 8.70 -16.14 1.11
C TRP A 275 7.63 -16.65 2.04
N LYS A 276 7.93 -17.69 2.81
CA LYS A 276 7.04 -18.24 3.83
C LYS A 276 7.82 -18.59 5.09
N GLU A 277 7.19 -18.36 6.24
CA GLU A 277 7.74 -18.79 7.52
C GLU A 277 7.56 -20.31 7.70
N ALA A 278 8.67 -21.00 7.95
CA ALA A 278 8.70 -22.40 8.34
C ALA A 278 8.27 -22.57 9.81
N LEU A 279 7.94 -23.81 10.21
CA LEU A 279 7.54 -24.12 11.60
C LEU A 279 8.62 -23.79 12.64
N GLU A 280 9.88 -23.68 12.21
CA GLU A 280 11.03 -23.33 13.03
C GLU A 280 11.25 -21.81 13.17
N GLY A 281 10.37 -20.98 12.57
CA GLY A 281 10.47 -19.52 12.58
C GLY A 281 11.47 -18.94 11.57
N GLN A 282 12.03 -19.78 10.69
CA GLN A 282 12.90 -19.34 9.61
C GLN A 282 12.10 -19.03 8.34
N TRP A 283 12.49 -17.99 7.61
CA TRP A 283 11.86 -17.62 6.35
C TRP A 283 12.52 -18.37 5.19
N GLU A 284 11.71 -19.12 4.45
CA GLU A 284 12.15 -19.89 3.29
C GLU A 284 11.60 -19.29 1.99
N LYS A 285 12.44 -19.25 0.96
CA LYS A 285 12.05 -18.83 -0.39
C LYS A 285 11.29 -19.96 -1.08
N LEU A 286 10.02 -19.74 -1.39
CA LEU A 286 9.15 -20.69 -2.10
C LEU A 286 9.38 -20.71 -3.61
N GLY A 287 9.86 -19.60 -4.17
CA GLY A 287 10.09 -19.40 -5.60
C GLY A 287 10.39 -17.95 -5.93
N GLY A 288 10.76 -17.67 -7.18
CA GLY A 288 10.85 -16.31 -7.68
C GLY A 288 10.98 -16.29 -9.20
N GLU A 289 10.46 -15.25 -9.81
CA GLU A 289 10.50 -15.00 -11.24
C GLU A 289 11.12 -13.62 -11.50
N THR A 290 11.93 -13.54 -12.54
CA THR A 290 12.50 -12.27 -13.01
C THR A 290 11.73 -11.85 -14.26
N TYR A 291 11.15 -10.66 -14.22
CA TYR A 291 10.43 -10.09 -15.34
C TYR A 291 11.35 -9.10 -16.08
N ALA A 292 11.24 -9.06 -17.41
CA ALA A 292 12.07 -8.23 -18.28
C ALA A 292 11.43 -6.87 -18.54
#